data_AF-A0A1U7PP16-F1
#
_entry.id   AF-A0A1U7PP16-F1
#
_cell.length_a   1.000
_cell.length_b   1.000
_cell.length_c   1.000
_cell.angle_alpha   90.00
_cell.angle_beta   90.00
_cell.angle_gamma   90.00
#
_symmetry.space_group_name_H-M   'P 1'
#
loop_
_entity.id
_entity.type
_entity.pdbx_description
1 polymer ?
#
loop_
_entity_poly.entity_id
_entity_poly.type
_entity_poly.pdbx_seq_one_letter_code
_entity_poly.pdbx_strand_id
1 'polypeptide(L)'
;MKKVSNVFYITVALIALTVAFGVISPKHFETVTNNLKSFVSTTFGWYYLLLFAVFLVLALIIALSPYGKIRLGKDTDRPDFSTATWIAMLFSAGMGIGLVFYGASEPLSHYVIDPPTAEPGTGAALKEGLTYSYLHWGAPIWALYGITALALAFFQFRKGEPGLISATLKPIFGDRMNGPLGVLIDVLAVFATAFGVATSLGFGAVQINGGLNHLFGLDIGFMSQAIIIAVVTVLFIMSAWSGLSRGIKYLSNTNMVLAVVLLIAVLVIGPTLLILNLFTETFGMYLQNILQMSFRTAPLESDNRGFVDGWTIFYWAWWISWAPFVGMFIARVSRGRTIREFLLGVIVIPTVFGSFWFAAFGTTAAFVQDSGTDLSGLATELVLFNMFDALPFSIILSVIAILLIASFFITSADSATFVLGMQSTHGSLTPPNNVKLIWGISQSAIAILLLYVGGLQAIQNTIIIAALPFSFVMILMTVSLLKALKDEKQLIESRAARK
;
A
#
# COMPACT_ATOMS: atom_id res chain seq x y z
N MET A 1 -7.03 -17.79 -25.90
CA MET A 1 -8.05 -18.68 -25.31
C MET A 1 -8.27 -18.28 -23.86
N LYS A 2 -9.53 -18.11 -23.45
CA LYS A 2 -10.00 -17.69 -22.12
C LYS A 2 -9.77 -18.76 -21.04
N LYS A 3 -8.58 -19.36 -20.98
CA LYS A 3 -8.28 -20.43 -20.02
C LYS A 3 -7.69 -19.82 -18.75
N VAL A 4 -8.35 -20.16 -17.65
CA VAL A 4 -7.91 -19.90 -16.29
C VAL A 4 -6.63 -20.71 -16.04
N SER A 5 -5.64 -20.11 -15.37
CA SER A 5 -4.35 -20.78 -15.09
C SER A 5 -4.43 -21.65 -13.84
N ASN A 6 -3.45 -22.55 -13.65
CA ASN A 6 -3.31 -23.31 -12.40
C ASN A 6 -3.14 -22.39 -11.17
N VAL A 7 -2.57 -21.20 -11.37
CA VAL A 7 -2.43 -20.18 -10.31
C VAL A 7 -3.78 -19.83 -9.70
N PHE A 8 -4.83 -19.71 -10.52
CA PHE A 8 -6.19 -19.43 -10.05
C PHE A 8 -6.69 -20.51 -9.09
N TYR A 9 -6.70 -21.77 -9.55
CA TYR A 9 -7.28 -22.88 -8.80
C TYR A 9 -6.52 -23.13 -7.50
N ILE A 10 -5.18 -23.10 -7.54
CA ILE A 10 -4.33 -23.28 -6.36
C ILE A 10 -4.61 -22.15 -5.36
N THR A 11 -4.60 -20.90 -5.81
CA THR A 11 -4.73 -19.76 -4.89
C THR A 11 -6.13 -19.65 -4.31
N VAL A 12 -7.19 -19.87 -5.09
CA VAL A 12 -8.57 -19.91 -4.59
C VAL A 12 -8.74 -21.04 -3.58
N ALA A 13 -8.17 -22.22 -3.83
CA ALA A 13 -8.20 -23.32 -2.87
C ALA A 13 -7.48 -22.97 -1.57
N LEU A 14 -6.30 -22.35 -1.63
CA LEU A 14 -5.57 -21.90 -0.44
C LEU A 14 -6.39 -20.89 0.36
N ILE A 15 -6.97 -19.89 -0.30
CA ILE A 15 -7.84 -18.90 0.36
C ILE A 15 -9.06 -19.57 0.99
N ALA A 16 -9.73 -20.46 0.27
CA ALA A 16 -10.90 -21.17 0.78
C ALA A 16 -10.54 -22.03 2.02
N LEU A 17 -9.38 -22.69 2.01
CA LEU A 17 -8.88 -23.44 3.16
C LEU A 17 -8.56 -22.53 4.35
N THR A 18 -7.92 -21.38 4.11
CA THR A 18 -7.64 -20.39 5.18
C THR A 18 -8.94 -19.83 5.77
N VAL A 19 -9.92 -19.48 4.93
CA VAL A 19 -11.24 -19.03 5.38
C VAL A 19 -11.98 -20.12 6.15
N ALA A 20 -12.01 -21.35 5.63
CA ALA A 20 -12.63 -22.47 6.33
C ALA A 20 -11.98 -22.71 7.70
N PHE A 21 -10.64 -22.70 7.77
CA PHE A 21 -9.91 -22.87 9.02
C PHE A 21 -10.27 -21.81 10.06
N GLY A 22 -10.28 -20.52 9.66
CA GLY A 22 -10.61 -19.44 10.58
C GLY A 22 -12.08 -19.41 11.01
N VAL A 23 -13.02 -19.84 10.14
CA VAL A 23 -14.44 -19.96 10.52
C VAL A 23 -14.69 -21.14 11.46
N ILE A 24 -14.06 -22.29 11.20
CA ILE A 24 -14.26 -23.51 11.99
C ILE A 24 -13.62 -23.39 13.37
N SER A 25 -12.45 -22.77 13.48
CA SER A 25 -11.70 -22.65 14.73
C SER A 25 -11.08 -21.26 14.92
N PRO A 26 -11.90 -20.22 15.20
CA PRO A 26 -11.44 -18.83 15.26
C PRO A 26 -10.34 -18.62 16.33
N LYS A 27 -10.53 -19.12 17.55
CA LYS A 27 -9.54 -19.00 18.62
C LYS A 27 -8.19 -19.64 18.27
N HIS A 28 -8.24 -20.79 17.59
CA HIS A 28 -7.02 -21.48 17.18
C HIS A 28 -6.32 -20.74 16.03
N PHE A 29 -7.09 -20.23 15.07
CA PHE A 29 -6.57 -19.36 14.00
C PHE A 29 -5.88 -18.13 14.57
N GLU A 30 -6.51 -17.44 15.52
CA GLU A 30 -5.95 -16.28 16.20
C GLU A 30 -4.63 -16.63 16.91
N THR A 31 -4.61 -17.73 17.66
CA THR A 31 -3.39 -18.19 18.37
C THR A 31 -2.25 -18.49 17.39
N VAL A 32 -2.54 -19.23 16.32
CA VAL A 32 -1.55 -19.60 15.30
C VAL A 32 -1.00 -18.36 14.59
N THR A 33 -1.87 -17.45 14.17
CA THR A 33 -1.46 -16.22 13.46
C THR A 33 -0.70 -15.26 14.37
N ASN A 34 -1.07 -15.12 15.65
CA ASN A 34 -0.30 -14.37 16.63
C ASN A 34 1.13 -14.93 16.81
N ASN A 35 1.26 -16.25 16.96
CA ASN A 35 2.56 -16.90 17.14
C ASN A 35 3.45 -16.75 15.90
N LEU A 36 2.88 -16.95 14.71
CA LEU A 36 3.60 -16.76 13.46
C LEU A 36 3.99 -15.29 13.24
N LYS A 37 3.10 -14.33 13.53
CA LYS A 37 3.42 -12.90 13.48
C LYS A 37 4.58 -12.57 14.41
N SER A 38 4.54 -13.07 15.65
CA SER A 38 5.60 -12.84 16.64
C SER A 38 6.93 -13.40 16.16
N PHE A 39 6.94 -14.63 15.64
CA PHE A 39 8.13 -15.23 15.04
C PHE A 39 8.71 -14.39 13.90
N VAL A 40 7.87 -13.96 12.95
CA VAL A 40 8.32 -13.14 11.81
C VAL A 40 8.85 -11.79 12.29
N SER A 41 8.15 -11.11 13.20
CA SER A 41 8.54 -9.78 13.67
C SER A 41 9.86 -9.82 14.42
N THR A 42 10.03 -10.77 15.35
CA THR A 42 11.24 -10.88 16.18
C THR A 42 12.43 -11.44 15.40
N THR A 43 12.23 -12.42 14.52
CA THR A 43 13.33 -13.08 13.78
C THR A 43 13.75 -12.32 12.52
N PHE A 44 12.78 -11.79 11.76
CA PHE A 44 12.99 -11.16 10.46
C PHE A 44 12.81 -9.64 10.49
N GLY A 45 12.55 -9.01 11.63
CA GLY A 45 12.34 -7.56 11.69
C GLY A 45 13.49 -6.74 11.10
N TRP A 46 14.75 -7.08 11.44
CA TRP A 46 15.93 -6.44 10.85
C TRP A 46 15.99 -6.60 9.32
N TYR A 47 15.52 -7.74 8.81
CA TYR A 47 15.49 -8.03 7.38
C TYR A 47 14.47 -7.15 6.66
N TYR A 48 13.30 -6.90 7.25
CA TYR A 48 12.30 -5.98 6.68
C TYR A 48 12.85 -4.55 6.59
N LEU A 49 13.46 -4.05 7.67
CA LEU A 49 14.07 -2.71 7.67
C LEU A 49 15.18 -2.59 6.62
N LEU A 50 16.09 -3.57 6.59
CA LEU A 50 17.17 -3.61 5.61
C LEU A 50 16.64 -3.66 4.17
N LEU A 51 15.59 -4.45 3.92
CA LEU A 51 14.98 -4.57 2.60
C LEU A 51 14.51 -3.20 2.09
N PHE A 52 13.74 -2.46 2.88
CA PHE A 52 13.23 -1.14 2.49
C PHE A 52 14.36 -0.13 2.30
N ALA A 53 15.37 -0.15 3.18
CA ALA A 53 16.56 0.70 3.04
C ALA A 53 17.32 0.41 1.73
N VAL A 54 17.53 -0.87 1.40
CA VAL A 54 18.20 -1.29 0.17
C VAL A 54 17.40 -0.90 -1.06
N PHE A 55 16.08 -1.08 -1.06
CA PHE A 55 15.23 -0.69 -2.19
C PHE A 55 15.25 0.82 -2.43
N LEU A 56 15.23 1.63 -1.37
CA LEU A 56 15.38 3.08 -1.46
C LEU A 56 16.70 3.48 -2.12
N VAL A 57 17.82 2.99 -1.57
CA VAL A 57 19.16 3.31 -2.10
C VAL A 57 19.29 2.82 -3.54
N LEU A 58 18.82 1.60 -3.84
CA LEU A 58 18.91 1.02 -5.17
C LEU A 58 18.09 1.78 -6.20
N ALA A 59 16.87 2.22 -5.85
CA ALA A 59 16.05 3.01 -6.75
C ALA A 59 16.74 4.34 -7.12
N LEU A 60 17.36 5.00 -6.14
CA LEU A 60 18.15 6.21 -6.39
C LEU A 60 19.37 5.93 -7.28
N ILE A 61 20.12 4.85 -7.01
CA ILE A 61 21.25 4.43 -7.85
C ILE A 61 20.80 4.20 -9.29
N ILE A 62 19.73 3.42 -9.51
CA ILE A 62 19.23 3.12 -10.86
C ILE A 62 18.79 4.41 -11.57
N ALA A 63 18.03 5.27 -10.88
CA ALA A 63 17.55 6.53 -11.45
C ALA A 63 18.70 7.46 -11.88
N LEU A 64 19.75 7.58 -11.06
CA LEU A 64 20.89 8.46 -11.33
C LEU A 64 21.90 7.84 -12.31
N SER A 65 21.96 6.51 -12.41
CA SER A 65 22.86 5.80 -13.32
C SER A 65 22.50 6.00 -14.82
N PRO A 66 23.36 5.50 -15.74
CA PRO A 66 23.04 5.43 -17.16
C PRO A 66 21.78 4.60 -17.48
N TYR A 67 21.40 3.65 -16.62
CA TYR A 67 20.16 2.87 -16.80
C TYR A 67 18.93 3.78 -16.79
N GLY A 68 18.97 4.90 -16.05
CA GLY A 68 17.91 5.90 -15.99
C GLY A 68 17.51 6.48 -17.36
N LYS A 69 18.36 6.38 -18.39
CA LYS A 69 18.07 6.85 -19.75
C LYS A 69 17.24 5.86 -20.58
N ILE A 70 17.15 4.59 -20.16
CA ILE A 70 16.39 3.57 -20.89
C ILE A 70 14.90 3.91 -20.81
N ARG A 71 14.18 3.71 -21.92
CA ARG A 71 12.72 3.88 -21.98
C ARG A 71 11.99 2.58 -21.62
N LEU A 72 10.89 2.71 -20.88
CA LEU A 72 9.95 1.63 -20.57
C LEU A 72 9.07 1.31 -21.80
N GLY A 73 9.69 0.70 -22.79
CA GLY A 73 9.12 0.49 -24.13
C GLY A 73 10.23 0.48 -25.18
N LYS A 74 9.86 0.59 -26.45
CA LYS A 74 10.83 0.78 -27.54
C LYS A 74 11.49 2.16 -27.43
N ASP A 75 12.65 2.34 -28.05
CA ASP A 75 13.40 3.61 -28.02
C ASP A 75 12.60 4.80 -28.60
N THR A 76 11.68 4.50 -29.53
CA THR A 76 10.80 5.49 -30.16
C THR A 76 9.49 5.73 -29.40
N ASP A 77 9.16 4.90 -28.41
CA ASP A 77 7.90 5.03 -27.67
C ASP A 77 7.87 6.36 -26.88
N ARG A 78 6.66 6.88 -26.66
CA ARG A 78 6.39 8.09 -25.89
C ARG A 78 5.36 7.78 -24.80
N PRO A 79 5.28 8.59 -23.73
CA PRO A 79 4.32 8.36 -22.67
C PRO A 79 2.88 8.29 -23.18
N ASP A 80 2.17 7.23 -22.83
CA ASP A 80 0.75 7.05 -23.22
C ASP A 80 -0.18 8.09 -22.56
N PHE A 81 0.26 8.67 -21.43
CA PHE A 81 -0.48 9.66 -20.66
C PHE A 81 0.36 10.91 -20.44
N SER A 82 -0.31 12.07 -20.41
CA SER A 82 0.31 13.33 -20.01
C SER A 82 0.89 13.23 -18.59
N THR A 83 1.89 14.03 -18.26
CA THR A 83 2.51 14.01 -16.92
C THR A 83 1.52 14.32 -15.80
N ALA A 84 0.62 15.29 -15.99
CA ALA A 84 -0.42 15.59 -15.00
C ALA A 84 -1.37 14.41 -14.79
N THR A 85 -1.82 13.77 -15.88
CA THR A 85 -2.70 12.59 -15.79
C THR A 85 -1.99 11.40 -15.14
N TRP A 86 -0.72 11.19 -15.48
CA TRP A 86 0.10 10.13 -14.87
C TRP A 86 0.24 10.31 -13.36
N ILE A 87 0.54 11.53 -12.91
CA ILE A 87 0.64 11.86 -11.48
C ILE A 87 -0.69 11.58 -10.78
N ALA A 88 -1.81 12.06 -11.32
CA ALA A 88 -3.14 11.81 -10.74
C ALA A 88 -3.46 10.31 -10.63
N MET A 89 -3.05 9.50 -11.61
CA MET A 89 -3.22 8.05 -11.56
C MET A 89 -2.30 7.36 -10.53
N LEU A 90 -1.06 7.84 -10.33
CA LEU A 90 -0.18 7.32 -9.28
C LEU A 90 -0.79 7.50 -7.90
N PHE A 91 -1.38 8.67 -7.64
CA PHE A 91 -2.09 8.94 -6.41
C PHE A 91 -3.24 7.96 -6.18
N SER A 92 -4.09 7.75 -7.18
CA SER A 92 -5.21 6.83 -7.03
C SER A 92 -4.80 5.37 -6.83
N ALA A 93 -3.57 4.99 -7.18
CA ALA A 93 -3.14 3.60 -7.16
C ALA A 93 -2.48 3.18 -5.84
N GLY A 94 -1.73 4.09 -5.22
CA GLY A 94 -0.98 3.80 -3.99
C GLY A 94 -1.42 4.58 -2.77
N MET A 95 -2.22 5.64 -2.91
CA MET A 95 -2.85 6.32 -1.78
C MET A 95 -4.28 5.78 -1.63
N GLY A 96 -4.61 5.29 -0.44
CA GLY A 96 -5.89 4.63 -0.20
C GLY A 96 -6.42 4.86 1.20
N ILE A 97 -7.32 3.96 1.63
CA ILE A 97 -7.98 4.01 2.94
C ILE A 97 -7.01 4.27 4.09
N GLY A 98 -5.85 3.63 4.05
CA GLY A 98 -4.85 3.76 5.10
C GLY A 98 -4.38 5.20 5.37
N LEU A 99 -4.34 6.06 4.34
CA LEU A 99 -4.00 7.47 4.48
C LEU A 99 -5.03 8.22 5.36
N VAL A 100 -6.31 7.89 5.19
CA VAL A 100 -7.40 8.47 5.96
C VAL A 100 -7.51 7.81 7.34
N PHE A 101 -7.25 6.51 7.42
CA PHE A 101 -7.26 5.72 8.66
C PHE A 101 -6.20 6.17 9.66
N TYR A 102 -4.96 6.28 9.19
CA TYR A 102 -3.80 6.58 10.01
C TYR A 102 -3.41 8.06 10.00
N GLY A 103 -3.97 8.87 9.11
CA GLY A 103 -3.57 10.27 8.90
C GLY A 103 -3.55 11.13 10.16
N ALA A 104 -4.57 10.97 11.02
CA ALA A 104 -4.65 11.63 12.32
C ALA A 104 -4.12 10.73 13.46
N SER A 105 -4.46 9.45 13.43
CA SER A 105 -4.26 8.53 14.56
C SER A 105 -2.81 8.06 14.73
N GLU A 106 -2.05 7.88 13.66
CA GLU A 106 -0.65 7.45 13.75
C GLU A 106 0.25 8.55 14.36
N PRO A 107 0.27 9.80 13.85
CA PRO A 107 1.07 10.85 14.47
C PRO A 107 0.65 11.14 15.91
N LEU A 108 -0.66 11.06 16.21
CA LEU A 108 -1.17 11.22 17.57
C LEU A 108 -0.68 10.09 18.48
N SER A 109 -0.74 8.84 18.02
CA SER A 109 -0.24 7.70 18.79
C SER A 109 1.26 7.84 19.05
N HIS A 110 2.05 8.19 18.03
CA HIS A 110 3.48 8.42 18.19
C HIS A 110 3.81 9.65 19.05
N TYR A 111 2.86 10.57 19.24
CA TYR A 111 3.05 11.76 20.07
C TYR A 111 2.79 11.45 21.55
N VAL A 112 1.63 10.87 21.90
CA VAL A 112 1.17 10.76 23.30
C VAL A 112 1.06 9.34 23.84
N ILE A 113 1.12 8.30 22.99
CA ILE A 113 0.95 6.89 23.42
C ILE A 113 2.28 6.13 23.37
N ASP A 114 2.89 6.05 22.18
CA ASP A 114 4.04 5.19 21.91
C ASP A 114 5.02 5.90 20.94
N PRO A 115 5.72 6.96 21.38
CA PRO A 115 6.84 7.54 20.64
C PRO A 115 8.00 6.54 20.48
N PRO A 116 8.74 6.59 19.36
CA PRO A 116 9.87 5.70 19.15
C PRO A 116 11.02 5.91 20.14
N THR A 117 11.39 7.17 20.45
CA THR A 117 12.51 7.44 21.38
C THR A 117 12.28 8.62 22.32
N ALA A 118 11.43 9.57 21.96
CA ALA A 118 11.12 10.72 22.79
C ALA A 118 10.17 10.37 23.94
N GLU A 119 10.06 11.28 24.92
CA GLU A 119 9.10 11.16 26.01
C GLU A 119 7.68 11.50 25.51
N PRO A 120 6.65 10.67 25.80
CA PRO A 120 5.28 10.91 25.37
C PRO A 120 4.73 12.28 25.80
N GLY A 121 3.96 12.94 24.93
CA GLY A 121 3.34 14.23 25.20
C GLY A 121 4.30 15.43 25.14
N THR A 122 5.55 15.22 24.72
CA THR A 122 6.51 16.31 24.51
C THR A 122 6.53 16.80 23.07
N GLY A 123 6.93 18.06 22.86
CA GLY A 123 7.13 18.59 21.51
C GLY A 123 8.17 17.81 20.68
N ALA A 124 9.11 17.14 21.34
CA ALA A 124 10.05 16.22 20.69
C ALA A 124 9.34 14.98 20.14
N ALA A 125 8.43 14.37 20.92
CA ALA A 125 7.61 13.24 20.49
C ALA A 125 6.67 13.61 19.33
N LEU A 126 6.09 14.81 19.31
CA LEU A 126 5.27 15.25 18.18
C LEU A 126 6.09 15.33 16.88
N LYS A 127 7.26 15.96 16.93
CA LYS A 127 8.15 16.08 15.77
C LYS A 127 8.67 14.73 15.30
N GLU A 128 9.09 13.88 16.24
CA GLU A 128 9.52 12.51 15.96
C GLU A 128 8.37 11.70 15.35
N GLY A 129 7.17 11.76 15.93
CA GLY A 129 6.00 11.02 15.49
C GLY A 129 5.58 11.35 14.07
N LEU A 130 5.54 12.65 13.72
CA LEU A 130 5.33 13.11 12.35
C LEU A 130 6.41 12.58 11.40
N THR A 131 7.67 12.64 11.82
CA THR A 131 8.81 12.18 11.01
C THR A 131 8.73 10.66 10.71
N TYR A 132 8.33 9.85 11.70
CA TYR A 132 8.10 8.42 11.49
C TYR A 132 6.89 8.13 10.61
N SER A 133 5.80 8.90 10.72
CA SER A 133 4.69 8.78 9.78
C SER A 133 5.14 9.10 8.35
N TYR A 134 6.06 10.04 8.15
CA TYR A 134 6.62 10.29 6.81
C TYR A 134 7.48 9.11 6.31
N LEU A 135 8.16 8.41 7.21
CA LEU A 135 8.89 7.17 6.86
C LEU A 135 7.93 6.05 6.45
N HIS A 136 6.88 5.82 7.25
CA HIS A 136 5.89 4.76 7.06
C HIS A 136 4.92 4.98 5.89
N TRP A 137 4.98 6.15 5.23
CA TRP A 137 4.13 6.50 4.09
C TRP A 137 4.88 7.16 2.91
N GLY A 138 6.21 7.31 3.05
CA GLY A 138 7.05 8.06 2.11
C GLY A 138 8.05 7.21 1.34
N ALA A 139 9.24 7.78 1.14
CA ALA A 139 10.17 7.35 0.10
C ALA A 139 10.54 5.85 0.09
N PRO A 140 10.77 5.17 1.24
CA PRO A 140 11.10 3.74 1.23
C PRO A 140 10.03 2.87 0.53
N ILE A 141 8.76 3.22 0.69
CA ILE A 141 7.61 2.45 0.17
C ILE A 141 7.49 2.66 -1.32
N TRP A 142 7.57 3.92 -1.72
CA TRP A 142 7.49 4.28 -3.12
C TRP A 142 8.71 3.82 -3.90
N ALA A 143 9.87 3.67 -3.24
CA ALA A 143 11.02 3.00 -3.84
C ALA A 143 10.78 1.49 -3.99
N LEU A 144 10.20 0.85 -2.98
CA LEU A 144 9.78 -0.56 -3.05
C LEU A 144 8.83 -0.79 -4.25
N TYR A 145 7.75 -0.01 -4.35
CA TYR A 145 6.84 -0.05 -5.49
C TYR A 145 7.49 0.34 -6.80
N GLY A 146 8.36 1.36 -6.80
CA GLY A 146 9.09 1.80 -7.96
C GLY A 146 9.96 0.71 -8.57
N ILE A 147 10.69 -0.06 -7.76
CA ILE A 147 11.51 -1.18 -8.23
C ILE A 147 10.64 -2.32 -8.75
N THR A 148 9.57 -2.69 -8.04
CA THR A 148 8.65 -3.76 -8.49
C THR A 148 7.98 -3.39 -9.81
N ALA A 149 7.46 -2.17 -9.90
CA ALA A 149 6.86 -1.64 -11.12
C ALA A 149 7.88 -1.50 -12.26
N LEU A 150 9.11 -1.09 -11.96
CA LEU A 150 10.20 -1.03 -12.94
C LEU A 150 10.48 -2.41 -13.53
N ALA A 151 10.58 -3.45 -12.70
CA ALA A 151 10.76 -4.81 -13.18
C ALA A 151 9.62 -5.21 -14.12
N LEU A 152 8.38 -5.06 -13.68
CA LEU A 152 7.20 -5.41 -14.47
C LEU A 152 7.12 -4.62 -15.79
N ALA A 153 7.27 -3.30 -15.74
CA ALA A 153 7.25 -2.44 -16.92
C ALA A 153 8.39 -2.75 -17.89
N PHE A 154 9.59 -3.01 -17.38
CA PHE A 154 10.74 -3.34 -18.20
C PHE A 154 10.53 -4.68 -18.93
N PHE A 155 10.18 -5.75 -18.22
CA PHE A 155 9.96 -7.04 -18.88
C PHE A 155 8.75 -6.99 -19.83
N GLN A 156 7.67 -6.36 -19.41
CA GLN A 156 6.46 -6.28 -20.23
C GLN A 156 6.64 -5.42 -21.49
N PHE A 157 7.14 -4.19 -21.35
CA PHE A 157 7.15 -3.22 -22.46
C PHE A 157 8.48 -3.17 -23.21
N ARG A 158 9.61 -3.40 -22.54
CA ARG A 158 10.93 -3.42 -23.18
C ARG A 158 11.26 -4.80 -23.74
N LYS A 159 11.00 -5.86 -22.98
CA LYS A 159 11.32 -7.24 -23.39
C LYS A 159 10.16 -7.99 -24.05
N GLY A 160 8.93 -7.46 -24.00
CA GLY A 160 7.76 -8.08 -24.63
C GLY A 160 7.26 -9.33 -23.92
N GLU A 161 7.61 -9.49 -22.64
CA GLU A 161 7.17 -10.61 -21.82
C GLU A 161 5.71 -10.45 -21.35
N PRO A 162 5.03 -11.54 -20.96
CA PRO A 162 3.74 -11.45 -20.27
C PRO A 162 3.86 -10.61 -18.99
N GLY A 163 2.79 -9.89 -18.64
CA GLY A 163 2.70 -9.13 -17.40
C GLY A 163 2.49 -10.01 -16.16
N LEU A 164 3.38 -10.99 -15.95
CA LEU A 164 3.39 -11.93 -14.83
C LEU A 164 4.62 -11.68 -13.95
N ILE A 165 4.52 -11.97 -12.65
CA ILE A 165 5.66 -11.84 -11.74
C ILE A 165 6.74 -12.86 -12.09
N SER A 166 6.35 -14.10 -12.36
CA SER A 166 7.23 -15.18 -12.82
C SER A 166 8.03 -14.81 -14.08
N ALA A 167 7.42 -14.07 -15.01
CA ALA A 167 8.08 -13.66 -16.25
C ALA A 167 9.29 -12.74 -16.00
N THR A 168 9.25 -11.94 -14.92
CA THR A 168 10.38 -11.08 -14.54
C THR A 168 11.62 -11.86 -14.10
N LEU A 169 11.48 -13.14 -13.75
CA LEU A 169 12.57 -13.98 -13.26
C LEU A 169 13.22 -14.86 -14.33
N LYS A 170 12.75 -14.79 -15.59
CA LYS A 170 13.32 -15.52 -16.73
C LYS A 170 14.83 -15.30 -16.93
N PRO A 171 15.40 -14.10 -16.74
CA PRO A 171 16.85 -13.91 -16.81
C PRO A 171 17.67 -14.75 -15.82
N ILE A 172 17.09 -15.17 -14.70
CA ILE A 172 17.75 -16.01 -13.70
C ILE A 172 17.47 -17.49 -13.97
N PHE A 173 16.20 -17.85 -14.17
CA PHE A 173 15.76 -19.25 -14.17
C PHE A 173 15.36 -19.81 -15.54
N GLY A 174 15.39 -18.98 -16.59
CA GLY A 174 15.05 -19.36 -17.96
C GLY A 174 13.65 -19.95 -18.08
N ASP A 175 13.54 -21.03 -18.86
CA ASP A 175 12.26 -21.69 -19.17
C ASP A 175 11.57 -22.34 -17.97
N ARG A 176 12.26 -22.51 -16.83
CA ARG A 176 11.63 -23.01 -15.59
C ARG A 176 10.50 -22.10 -15.11
N MET A 177 10.52 -20.82 -15.48
CA MET A 177 9.43 -19.87 -15.20
C MET A 177 8.16 -20.13 -16.01
N ASN A 178 8.23 -20.93 -17.08
CA ASN A 178 7.03 -21.36 -17.81
C ASN A 178 6.41 -22.64 -17.21
N GLY A 179 7.06 -23.23 -16.20
CA GLY A 179 6.65 -24.48 -15.55
C GLY A 179 6.18 -24.31 -14.09
N PRO A 180 6.23 -25.38 -13.28
CA PRO A 180 5.73 -25.36 -11.90
C PRO A 180 6.36 -24.30 -10.99
N LEU A 181 7.64 -23.97 -11.21
CA LEU A 181 8.32 -22.94 -10.42
C LEU A 181 7.75 -21.54 -10.71
N GLY A 182 7.41 -21.23 -11.96
CA GLY A 182 6.72 -19.98 -12.30
C GLY A 182 5.32 -19.91 -11.68
N VAL A 183 4.59 -21.03 -11.70
CA VAL A 183 3.28 -21.14 -11.03
C VAL A 183 3.40 -20.86 -9.54
N LEU A 184 4.41 -21.38 -8.85
CA LEU A 184 4.64 -21.09 -7.43
C LEU A 184 4.85 -19.59 -7.17
N ILE A 185 5.69 -18.94 -7.98
CA ILE A 185 5.97 -17.50 -7.86
C ILE A 185 4.70 -16.66 -8.06
N ASP A 186 3.92 -16.98 -9.09
CA ASP A 186 2.68 -16.26 -9.36
C ASP A 186 1.61 -16.54 -8.29
N VAL A 187 1.54 -17.75 -7.73
CA VAL A 187 0.67 -18.07 -6.58
C VAL A 187 1.05 -17.23 -5.36
N LEU A 188 2.33 -17.11 -5.02
CA LEU A 188 2.78 -16.25 -3.91
C LEU A 188 2.39 -14.79 -4.13
N ALA A 189 2.54 -14.28 -5.36
CA ALA A 189 2.16 -12.92 -5.70
C ALA A 189 0.64 -12.66 -5.58
N VAL A 190 -0.17 -13.58 -6.12
CA VAL A 190 -1.64 -13.47 -6.09
C VAL A 190 -2.15 -13.64 -4.66
N PHE A 191 -1.58 -14.57 -3.89
CA PHE A 191 -1.93 -14.77 -2.49
C PHE A 191 -1.59 -13.54 -1.64
N ALA A 192 -0.36 -13.01 -1.76
CA ALA A 192 0.04 -11.79 -1.05
C ALA A 192 -0.85 -10.59 -1.42
N THR A 193 -1.19 -10.43 -2.70
CA THR A 193 -2.11 -9.39 -3.16
C THR A 193 -3.49 -9.52 -2.53
N ALA A 194 -4.08 -10.73 -2.52
CA ALA A 194 -5.42 -10.95 -1.99
C ALA A 194 -5.51 -10.61 -0.50
N PHE A 195 -4.53 -11.03 0.30
CA PHE A 195 -4.48 -10.71 1.74
C PHE A 195 -4.19 -9.23 1.99
N GLY A 196 -3.26 -8.62 1.25
CA GLY A 196 -2.95 -7.20 1.41
C GLY A 196 -4.12 -6.29 1.07
N VAL A 197 -4.86 -6.62 0.02
CA VAL A 197 -6.05 -5.86 -0.33
C VAL A 197 -7.14 -6.07 0.73
N ALA A 198 -7.40 -7.32 1.13
CA ALA A 198 -8.37 -7.63 2.17
C ALA A 198 -8.10 -6.90 3.50
N THR A 199 -6.84 -6.74 3.89
CA THR A 199 -6.43 -5.92 5.04
C THR A 199 -6.93 -4.48 4.91
N SER A 200 -6.78 -3.87 3.73
CA SER A 200 -7.26 -2.51 3.49
C SER A 200 -8.79 -2.42 3.44
N LEU A 201 -9.46 -3.45 2.92
CA LEU A 201 -10.93 -3.53 2.97
C LEU A 201 -11.42 -3.61 4.42
N GLY A 202 -10.71 -4.35 5.28
CA GLY A 202 -10.97 -4.42 6.71
C GLY A 202 -10.84 -3.06 7.40
N PHE A 203 -9.73 -2.33 7.17
CA PHE A 203 -9.57 -0.96 7.68
C PHE A 203 -10.70 -0.04 7.22
N GLY A 204 -11.09 -0.14 5.94
CA GLY A 204 -12.18 0.67 5.38
C GLY A 204 -13.51 0.38 6.05
N ALA A 205 -13.82 -0.90 6.28
CA ALA A 205 -15.06 -1.31 6.94
C ALA A 205 -15.12 -0.81 8.39
N VAL A 206 -14.03 -0.97 9.14
CA VAL A 206 -13.91 -0.50 10.53
C VAL A 206 -14.07 1.03 10.57
N GLN A 207 -13.43 1.77 9.67
CA GLN A 207 -13.49 3.23 9.67
C GLN A 207 -14.83 3.81 9.18
N ILE A 208 -15.46 3.20 8.19
CA ILE A 208 -16.82 3.56 7.80
C ILE A 208 -17.77 3.27 8.96
N ASN A 209 -17.62 2.14 9.65
CA ASN A 209 -18.44 1.84 10.83
C ASN A 209 -18.25 2.88 11.93
N GLY A 210 -17.00 3.26 12.24
CA GLY A 210 -16.69 4.32 13.20
C GLY A 210 -17.29 5.68 12.82
N GLY A 211 -17.19 6.09 11.55
CA GLY A 211 -17.79 7.33 11.08
C GLY A 211 -19.33 7.33 11.11
N LEU A 212 -19.96 6.21 10.75
CA LEU A 212 -21.41 6.06 10.83
C LEU A 212 -21.90 5.98 12.29
N ASN A 213 -21.11 5.38 13.19
CA ASN A 213 -21.38 5.43 14.63
C ASN A 213 -21.33 6.88 15.12
N HIS A 214 -20.28 7.62 14.77
CA HIS A 214 -20.10 9.03 15.14
C HIS A 214 -21.27 9.91 14.71
N LEU A 215 -21.72 9.78 13.45
CA LEU A 215 -22.76 10.64 12.88
C LEU A 215 -24.19 10.21 13.19
N PHE A 216 -24.44 8.90 13.26
CA PHE A 216 -25.79 8.34 13.28
C PHE A 216 -26.05 7.38 14.45
N GLY A 217 -25.05 7.14 15.30
CA GLY A 217 -25.18 6.24 16.45
C GLY A 217 -25.30 4.75 16.08
N LEU A 218 -24.88 4.34 14.88
CA LEU A 218 -24.88 2.91 14.49
C LEU A 218 -23.92 2.10 15.35
N ASP A 219 -24.30 0.87 15.73
CA ASP A 219 -23.44 0.01 16.56
C ASP A 219 -22.08 -0.28 15.91
N ILE A 220 -21.02 -0.23 16.72
CA ILE A 220 -19.68 -0.66 16.32
C ILE A 220 -19.56 -2.17 16.56
N GLY A 221 -19.15 -2.91 15.52
CA GLY A 221 -18.84 -4.33 15.66
C GLY A 221 -18.91 -5.13 14.37
N PHE A 222 -18.66 -6.42 14.51
CA PHE A 222 -18.55 -7.35 13.38
C PHE A 222 -19.75 -7.30 12.43
N MET A 223 -20.98 -7.26 12.94
CA MET A 223 -22.18 -7.28 12.10
C MET A 223 -22.26 -6.04 11.19
N SER A 224 -22.07 -4.85 11.77
CA SER A 224 -22.05 -3.59 11.02
C SER A 224 -20.94 -3.59 9.97
N GLN A 225 -19.74 -4.02 10.34
CA GLN A 225 -18.59 -4.10 9.44
C GLN A 225 -18.82 -5.12 8.30
N ALA A 226 -19.40 -6.29 8.60
CA ALA A 226 -19.73 -7.30 7.60
C ALA A 226 -20.77 -6.80 6.59
N ILE A 227 -21.80 -6.07 7.05
CA ILE A 227 -22.79 -5.42 6.17
C ILE A 227 -22.12 -4.38 5.28
N ILE A 228 -21.26 -3.52 5.84
CA ILE A 228 -20.50 -2.53 5.06
C ILE A 228 -19.67 -3.22 3.98
N ILE A 229 -18.92 -4.27 4.33
CA ILE A 229 -18.14 -5.04 3.35
C ILE A 229 -19.06 -5.62 2.29
N ALA A 230 -20.19 -6.24 2.65
CA ALA A 230 -21.12 -6.83 1.69
C ALA A 230 -21.68 -5.79 0.70
N VAL A 231 -22.11 -4.62 1.19
CA VAL A 231 -22.62 -3.52 0.35
C VAL A 231 -21.52 -3.04 -0.60
N VAL A 232 -20.33 -2.74 -0.09
CA VAL A 232 -19.22 -2.27 -0.91
C VAL A 232 -18.77 -3.33 -1.90
N THR A 233 -18.87 -4.61 -1.54
CA THR A 233 -18.60 -5.76 -2.42
C THR A 233 -19.47 -5.75 -3.65
N VAL A 234 -20.78 -5.55 -3.46
CA VAL A 234 -21.71 -5.42 -4.58
C VAL A 234 -21.34 -4.22 -5.45
N LEU A 235 -21.04 -3.06 -4.85
CA LEU A 235 -20.67 -1.84 -5.58
C LEU A 235 -19.41 -2.02 -6.44
N PHE A 236 -18.31 -2.55 -5.89
CA PHE A 236 -17.08 -2.70 -6.66
C PHE A 236 -17.15 -3.84 -7.67
N ILE A 237 -17.90 -4.91 -7.41
CA ILE A 237 -18.11 -5.98 -8.42
C ILE A 237 -18.87 -5.42 -9.62
N MET A 238 -19.89 -4.57 -9.40
CA MET A 238 -20.58 -3.87 -10.48
C MET A 238 -19.62 -2.97 -11.27
N SER A 239 -18.74 -2.22 -10.58
CA SER A 239 -17.69 -1.43 -11.22
C SER A 239 -16.76 -2.30 -12.07
N ALA A 240 -16.25 -3.40 -11.51
CA ALA A 240 -15.37 -4.34 -12.18
C ALA A 240 -16.01 -4.96 -13.43
N TRP A 241 -17.33 -5.16 -13.42
CA TRP A 241 -18.09 -5.70 -14.56
C TRP A 241 -18.22 -4.69 -15.71
N SER A 242 -18.36 -3.40 -15.39
CA SER A 242 -18.57 -2.30 -16.36
C SER A 242 -17.34 -1.98 -17.24
N GLY A 243 -16.17 -2.54 -16.89
CA GLY A 243 -14.94 -2.45 -17.68
C GLY A 243 -13.99 -1.34 -17.24
N LEU A 244 -12.68 -1.64 -17.33
CA LEU A 244 -11.54 -0.94 -16.73
C LEU A 244 -11.47 0.59 -17.01
N SER A 245 -11.99 1.07 -18.14
CA SER A 245 -11.61 2.42 -18.62
C SER A 245 -12.48 3.57 -18.11
N ARG A 246 -13.72 3.30 -17.67
CA ARG A 246 -14.63 4.37 -17.19
C ARG A 246 -14.73 4.38 -15.67
N GLY A 247 -15.08 3.27 -15.03
CA GLY A 247 -15.32 3.19 -13.57
C GLY A 247 -14.12 3.67 -12.75
N ILE A 248 -12.96 3.03 -12.97
CA ILE A 248 -11.70 3.40 -12.30
C ILE A 248 -11.39 4.87 -12.53
N LYS A 249 -11.39 5.35 -13.79
CA LYS A 249 -11.05 6.74 -14.09
C LYS A 249 -11.92 7.76 -13.34
N TYR A 250 -13.24 7.55 -13.32
CA TYR A 250 -14.14 8.48 -12.63
C TYR A 250 -13.96 8.43 -11.12
N LEU A 251 -13.97 7.24 -10.53
CA LEU A 251 -13.81 7.09 -9.08
C LEU A 251 -12.42 7.54 -8.60
N SER A 252 -11.36 7.26 -9.36
CA SER A 252 -10.01 7.77 -9.11
C SER A 252 -9.95 9.30 -9.08
N ASN A 253 -10.61 9.96 -10.04
CA ASN A 253 -10.68 11.41 -10.07
C ASN A 253 -11.50 11.96 -8.89
N THR A 254 -12.62 11.30 -8.55
CA THR A 254 -13.43 11.65 -7.38
C THR A 254 -12.62 11.54 -6.09
N ASN A 255 -11.86 10.46 -5.91
CA ASN A 255 -10.96 10.28 -4.77
C ASN A 255 -9.97 11.44 -4.65
N MET A 256 -9.35 11.83 -5.75
CA MET A 256 -8.41 12.95 -5.78
C MET A 256 -9.07 14.26 -5.35
N VAL A 257 -10.25 14.56 -5.88
CA VAL A 257 -10.99 15.78 -5.52
C VAL A 257 -11.37 15.75 -4.05
N LEU A 258 -11.96 14.66 -3.55
CA LEU A 258 -12.37 14.52 -2.16
C LEU A 258 -11.18 14.63 -1.20
N ALA A 259 -10.06 13.97 -1.51
CA ALA A 259 -8.84 14.04 -0.69
C ALA A 259 -8.27 15.46 -0.66
N VAL A 260 -8.14 16.13 -1.81
CA VAL A 260 -7.62 17.50 -1.87
C VAL A 260 -8.54 18.48 -1.16
N VAL A 261 -9.86 18.35 -1.34
CA VAL A 261 -10.85 19.18 -0.64
C VAL A 261 -10.74 19.00 0.87
N LEU A 262 -10.66 17.75 1.35
CA LEU A 262 -10.56 17.47 2.78
C LEU A 262 -9.25 18.01 3.36
N LEU A 263 -8.12 17.82 2.65
CA LEU A 263 -6.82 18.34 3.05
C LEU A 263 -6.82 19.88 3.13
N ILE A 264 -7.36 20.56 2.11
CA ILE A 264 -7.47 22.03 2.10
C ILE A 264 -8.39 22.50 3.23
N ALA A 265 -9.51 21.81 3.46
CA ALA A 265 -10.42 22.16 4.54
C ALA A 265 -9.72 22.07 5.90
N VAL A 266 -9.03 20.97 6.20
CA VAL A 266 -8.26 20.82 7.45
C VAL A 266 -7.14 21.85 7.56
N LEU A 267 -6.44 22.15 6.47
CA LEU A 267 -5.39 23.16 6.46
C LEU A 267 -5.92 24.56 6.79
N VAL A 268 -7.05 24.96 6.22
CA VAL A 268 -7.63 26.31 6.34
C VAL A 268 -8.39 26.48 7.65
N ILE A 269 -9.12 25.45 8.08
CA ILE A 269 -10.00 25.50 9.25
C ILE A 269 -9.26 25.09 10.53
N GLY A 270 -8.26 24.22 10.41
CA GLY A 270 -7.38 23.81 11.50
C GLY A 270 -6.30 24.86 11.83
N PRO A 271 -5.29 24.50 12.65
CA PRO A 271 -4.24 25.43 13.06
C PRO A 271 -3.21 25.66 11.93
N THR A 272 -3.59 26.42 10.90
CA THR A 272 -2.85 26.58 9.63
C THR A 272 -1.36 26.88 9.83
N LEU A 273 -1.03 27.88 10.67
CA LEU A 273 0.37 28.26 10.90
C LEU A 273 1.16 27.16 11.59
N LEU A 274 0.54 26.43 12.53
CA LEU A 274 1.19 25.32 13.21
C LEU A 274 1.45 24.18 12.23
N ILE A 275 0.48 23.85 11.37
CA ILE A 275 0.62 22.83 10.32
C ILE A 275 1.78 23.18 9.40
N LEU A 276 1.84 24.41 8.89
CA LEU A 276 2.89 24.84 7.95
C LEU A 276 4.27 24.88 8.61
N ASN A 277 4.37 25.36 9.86
CA ASN A 277 5.62 25.39 10.60
C ASN A 277 6.12 23.98 10.92
N LEU A 278 5.24 23.11 11.45
CA LEU A 278 5.60 21.73 11.76
C LEU A 278 5.97 20.96 10.50
N PHE A 279 5.19 21.05 9.41
CA PHE A 279 5.55 20.42 8.14
C PHE A 279 6.95 20.84 7.67
N THR A 280 7.24 22.14 7.70
CA THR A 280 8.54 22.66 7.23
C THR A 280 9.69 22.09 8.06
N GLU A 281 9.54 22.06 9.39
CA GLU A 281 10.57 21.56 10.30
C GLU A 281 10.71 20.02 10.21
N THR A 282 9.62 19.28 10.35
CA THR A 282 9.63 17.81 10.40
C THR A 282 9.93 17.19 9.03
N PHE A 283 9.58 17.85 7.92
CA PHE A 283 10.01 17.39 6.59
C PHE A 283 11.53 17.54 6.43
N GLY A 284 12.13 18.63 6.94
CA GLY A 284 13.58 18.78 7.03
C GLY A 284 14.21 17.69 7.90
N MET A 285 13.64 17.41 9.08
CA MET A 285 14.08 16.32 9.95
C MET A 285 13.97 14.96 9.28
N TYR A 286 12.92 14.70 8.50
CA TYR A 286 12.75 13.47 7.74
C TYR A 286 13.87 13.28 6.71
N LEU A 287 14.16 14.31 5.91
CA LEU A 287 15.23 14.24 4.92
C LEU A 287 16.60 14.00 5.56
N GLN A 288 16.86 14.59 6.73
CA GLN A 288 18.10 14.40 7.48
C GLN A 288 18.22 13.00 8.08
N ASN A 289 17.14 12.47 8.66
CA ASN A 289 17.17 11.25 9.48
C ASN A 289 16.70 9.98 8.77
N ILE A 290 16.30 10.06 7.49
CA ILE A 290 15.76 8.92 6.73
C ILE A 290 16.67 7.69 6.79
N LEU A 291 17.99 7.86 6.71
CA LEU A 291 18.93 6.74 6.80
C LEU A 291 18.88 6.10 8.19
N GLN A 292 19.06 6.90 9.25
CA GLN A 292 19.02 6.37 10.63
C GLN A 292 17.72 5.63 10.92
N MET A 293 16.57 6.23 10.59
CA MET A 293 15.27 5.61 10.84
C MET A 293 15.07 4.33 10.02
N SER A 294 15.56 4.28 8.77
CA SER A 294 15.46 3.08 7.91
C SER A 294 16.22 1.87 8.47
N PHE A 295 17.20 2.09 9.34
CA PHE A 295 18.01 1.02 9.96
C PHE A 295 17.74 0.83 11.47
N ARG A 296 16.78 1.55 12.06
CA ARG A 296 16.52 1.48 13.51
C ARG A 296 15.78 0.20 13.90
N THR A 297 16.53 -0.85 14.22
CA THR A 297 15.96 -2.13 14.63
C THR A 297 15.61 -2.24 16.11
N ALA A 298 15.99 -1.28 16.95
CA ALA A 298 15.79 -1.32 18.42
C ALA A 298 16.28 -2.65 19.07
N PRO A 299 17.59 -2.95 19.00
CA PRO A 299 18.11 -4.25 19.44
C PRO A 299 18.25 -4.38 20.97
N LEU A 300 18.28 -3.29 21.73
CA LEU A 300 18.48 -3.32 23.18
C LEU A 300 17.15 -3.17 23.92
N GLU A 301 17.09 -3.63 25.18
CA GLU A 301 15.87 -3.60 26.00
C GLU A 301 15.29 -2.19 26.16
N SER A 302 16.14 -1.17 26.20
CA SER A 302 15.75 0.24 26.31
C SER A 302 15.25 0.87 25.00
N ASP A 303 15.40 0.20 23.85
CA ASP A 303 15.25 0.85 22.54
C ASP A 303 13.79 0.86 22.02
N ASN A 304 12.78 0.60 22.87
CA ASN A 304 11.38 0.47 22.48
C ASN A 304 11.19 -0.41 21.22
N ARG A 305 11.52 -1.70 21.33
CA ARG A 305 11.31 -2.67 20.24
C ARG A 305 9.84 -2.85 19.86
N GLY A 306 8.93 -2.62 20.83
CA GLY A 306 7.49 -2.66 20.63
C GLY A 306 7.02 -1.76 19.50
N PHE A 307 7.54 -0.53 19.43
CA PHE A 307 7.26 0.41 18.34
C PHE A 307 7.58 -0.19 16.96
N VAL A 308 8.76 -0.79 16.81
CA VAL A 308 9.22 -1.37 15.53
C VAL A 308 8.31 -2.54 15.12
N ASP A 309 7.94 -3.40 16.07
CA ASP A 309 7.10 -4.58 15.82
C ASP A 309 5.61 -4.25 15.61
N GLY A 310 5.13 -3.15 16.18
CA GLY A 310 3.74 -2.69 16.09
C GLY A 310 3.48 -1.80 14.87
N TRP A 311 4.43 -0.95 14.51
CA TRP A 311 4.28 0.05 13.43
C TRP A 311 5.11 -0.30 12.21
N THR A 312 6.45 -0.25 12.34
CA THR A 312 7.34 -0.29 11.18
C THR A 312 7.29 -1.62 10.44
N ILE A 313 7.35 -2.76 11.15
CA ILE A 313 7.28 -4.10 10.53
C ILE A 313 5.89 -4.35 9.96
N PHE A 314 4.84 -3.92 10.65
CA PHE A 314 3.47 -4.01 10.14
C PHE A 314 3.33 -3.27 8.80
N TYR A 315 3.79 -2.03 8.72
CA TYR A 315 3.76 -1.26 7.47
C TYR A 315 4.62 -1.90 6.38
N TRP A 316 5.85 -2.30 6.69
CA TRP A 316 6.71 -3.01 5.73
C TRP A 316 6.05 -4.27 5.17
N ALA A 317 5.40 -5.06 6.02
CA ALA A 317 4.64 -6.21 5.56
C ALA A 317 3.46 -5.84 4.67
N TRP A 318 2.66 -4.86 5.08
CA TRP A 318 1.52 -4.39 4.31
C TRP A 318 1.96 -3.90 2.92
N TRP A 319 3.06 -3.15 2.85
CA TRP A 319 3.54 -2.62 1.59
C TRP A 319 4.15 -3.69 0.68
N ILE A 320 4.88 -4.67 1.22
CA ILE A 320 5.37 -5.83 0.43
C ILE A 320 4.21 -6.59 -0.21
N SER A 321 3.15 -6.84 0.55
CA SER A 321 2.00 -7.62 0.09
C SER A 321 1.13 -6.86 -0.92
N TRP A 322 1.16 -5.53 -0.89
CA TRP A 322 0.58 -4.66 -1.93
C TRP A 322 1.42 -4.53 -3.20
N ALA A 323 2.72 -4.79 -3.12
CA ALA A 323 3.66 -4.53 -4.22
C ALA A 323 3.33 -5.21 -5.57
N PRO A 324 2.82 -6.46 -5.64
CA PRO A 324 2.46 -7.04 -6.92
C PRO A 324 1.31 -6.29 -7.61
N PHE A 325 0.29 -5.89 -6.85
CA PHE A 325 -0.86 -5.14 -7.36
C PHE A 325 -0.48 -3.71 -7.76
N VAL A 326 0.09 -2.95 -6.81
CA VAL A 326 0.47 -1.55 -7.04
C VAL A 326 1.54 -1.47 -8.13
N GLY A 327 2.52 -2.39 -8.10
CA GLY A 327 3.59 -2.46 -9.09
C GLY A 327 3.07 -2.67 -10.51
N MET A 328 2.11 -3.59 -10.69
CA MET A 328 1.48 -3.83 -11.99
C MET A 328 0.68 -2.63 -12.50
N PHE A 329 -0.05 -1.95 -11.61
CA PHE A 329 -0.78 -0.74 -11.99
C PHE A 329 0.19 0.37 -12.43
N ILE A 330 1.18 0.69 -11.58
CA ILE A 330 2.18 1.73 -11.83
C ILE A 330 2.95 1.43 -13.12
N ALA A 331 3.34 0.17 -13.35
CA ALA A 331 4.01 -0.24 -14.57
C ALA A 331 3.21 0.15 -15.82
N ARG A 332 1.92 -0.20 -15.85
CA ARG A 332 1.04 0.02 -17.01
C ARG A 332 0.83 1.48 -17.35
N VAL A 333 0.62 2.32 -16.35
CA VAL A 333 0.40 3.76 -16.57
C VAL A 333 1.70 4.51 -16.92
N SER A 334 2.86 3.84 -16.84
CA SER A 334 4.18 4.44 -17.00
C SER A 334 4.88 4.07 -18.32
N ARG A 335 4.19 3.39 -19.24
CA ARG A 335 4.74 3.03 -20.56
C ARG A 335 5.28 4.26 -21.31
N GLY A 336 6.43 4.12 -21.94
CA GLY A 336 7.09 5.15 -22.76
C GLY A 336 7.92 6.18 -21.98
N ARG A 337 7.83 6.21 -20.64
CA ARG A 337 8.67 7.05 -19.77
C ARG A 337 10.09 6.52 -19.68
N THR A 338 11.04 7.39 -19.35
CA THR A 338 12.41 6.96 -19.01
C THR A 338 12.44 6.40 -17.59
N ILE A 339 13.34 5.45 -17.31
CA ILE A 339 13.48 4.86 -15.97
C ILE A 339 13.71 5.94 -14.90
N ARG A 340 14.50 6.98 -15.21
CA ARG A 340 14.77 8.07 -14.26
C ARG A 340 13.52 8.88 -13.94
N GLU A 341 12.84 9.38 -14.97
CA GLU A 341 11.60 10.15 -14.81
C GLU A 341 10.54 9.33 -14.05
N PHE A 342 10.44 8.06 -14.40
CA PHE A 342 9.56 7.10 -13.75
C PHE A 342 9.86 6.95 -12.25
N LEU A 343 11.09 6.53 -11.89
CA LEU A 343 11.46 6.26 -10.50
C LEU A 343 11.36 7.52 -9.63
N LEU A 344 11.88 8.66 -10.12
CA LEU A 344 11.83 9.90 -9.35
C LEU A 344 10.40 10.40 -9.16
N GLY A 345 9.54 10.31 -10.18
CA GLY A 345 8.15 10.73 -10.04
C GLY A 345 7.35 9.80 -9.12
N VAL A 346 7.57 8.48 -9.18
CA VAL A 346 6.92 7.52 -8.28
C VAL A 346 7.36 7.72 -6.83
N ILE A 347 8.62 8.08 -6.57
CA ILE A 347 9.14 8.24 -5.21
C ILE A 347 8.80 9.62 -4.63
N VAL A 348 9.16 10.69 -5.34
CA VAL A 348 9.13 12.05 -4.76
C VAL A 348 7.71 12.55 -4.58
N ILE A 349 6.85 12.39 -5.59
CA ILE A 349 5.54 13.03 -5.62
C ILE A 349 4.62 12.51 -4.50
N PRO A 350 4.46 11.18 -4.34
CA PRO A 350 3.63 10.67 -3.26
C PRO A 350 4.24 10.89 -1.87
N THR A 351 5.57 10.88 -1.75
CA THR A 351 6.25 11.18 -0.48
C THR A 351 5.93 12.59 0.00
N VAL A 352 6.07 13.61 -0.85
CA VAL A 352 5.79 15.00 -0.47
C VAL A 352 4.32 15.18 -0.07
N PHE A 353 3.40 14.64 -0.88
CA PHE A 353 1.97 14.74 -0.57
C PHE A 353 1.60 13.98 0.70
N GLY A 354 2.11 12.76 0.87
CA GLY A 354 1.91 11.96 2.08
C GLY A 354 2.42 12.69 3.32
N SER A 355 3.65 13.20 3.28
CA SER A 355 4.20 14.00 4.38
C SER A 355 3.32 15.21 4.72
N PHE A 356 2.82 15.93 3.71
CA PHE A 356 1.95 17.07 3.95
C PHE A 356 0.59 16.67 4.52
N TRP A 357 0.02 15.54 4.06
CA TRP A 357 -1.20 14.98 4.64
C TRP A 357 -1.01 14.65 6.12
N PHE A 358 0.00 13.86 6.48
CA PHE A 358 0.27 13.52 7.88
C PHE A 358 0.63 14.75 8.72
N ALA A 359 1.30 15.75 8.15
CA ALA A 359 1.49 17.03 8.82
C ALA A 359 0.17 17.72 9.15
N ALA A 360 -0.75 17.83 8.17
CA ALA A 360 -2.02 18.52 8.37
C ALA A 360 -2.91 17.81 9.40
N PHE A 361 -3.18 16.52 9.20
CA PHE A 361 -4.08 15.76 10.06
C PHE A 361 -3.44 15.45 11.43
N GLY A 362 -2.17 15.03 11.45
CA GLY A 362 -1.45 14.71 12.69
C GLY A 362 -1.24 15.92 13.59
N THR A 363 -0.85 17.07 13.01
CA THR A 363 -0.73 18.32 13.78
C THR A 363 -2.07 18.78 14.33
N THR A 364 -3.14 18.66 13.54
CA THR A 364 -4.48 19.06 14.00
C THR A 364 -4.95 18.14 15.13
N ALA A 365 -4.72 16.83 15.03
CA ALA A 365 -5.02 15.89 16.11
C ALA A 365 -4.23 16.21 17.39
N ALA A 366 -2.92 16.49 17.28
CA ALA A 366 -2.11 16.91 18.42
C ALA A 366 -2.59 18.22 19.03
N PHE A 367 -2.94 19.22 18.20
CA PHE A 367 -3.49 20.49 18.67
C PHE A 367 -4.80 20.30 19.45
N VAL A 368 -5.70 19.43 18.97
CA VAL A 368 -6.96 19.11 19.66
C VAL A 368 -6.71 18.37 20.97
N GLN A 369 -5.77 17.41 20.97
CA GLN A 369 -5.31 16.70 22.17
C GLN A 369 -4.81 17.67 23.24
N ASP A 370 -3.90 18.58 22.85
CA ASP A 370 -3.30 19.56 23.76
C ASP A 370 -4.29 20.63 24.23
N SER A 371 -5.38 20.83 23.49
CA SER A 371 -6.48 21.75 23.86
C SER A 371 -7.45 21.15 24.89
N GLY A 372 -7.23 19.90 25.33
CA GLY A 372 -7.98 19.25 26.42
C GLY A 372 -9.01 18.22 25.99
N THR A 373 -9.15 17.92 24.69
CA THR A 373 -9.97 16.80 24.21
C THR A 373 -9.12 15.55 24.12
N ASP A 374 -9.40 14.53 24.94
CA ASP A 374 -8.62 13.29 24.90
C ASP A 374 -8.98 12.43 23.67
N LEU A 375 -8.18 12.55 22.62
CA LEU A 375 -8.25 11.71 21.43
C LEU A 375 -7.47 10.41 21.61
N SER A 376 -6.50 10.37 22.51
CA SER A 376 -5.60 9.23 22.72
C SER A 376 -6.29 8.00 23.32
N GLY A 377 -7.38 8.22 24.09
CA GLY A 377 -8.21 7.15 24.65
C GLY A 377 -9.21 6.53 23.67
N LEU A 378 -9.29 7.03 22.43
CA LEU A 378 -10.24 6.55 21.42
C LEU A 378 -9.67 5.38 20.60
N ALA A 379 -10.57 4.55 20.07
CA ALA A 379 -10.21 3.58 19.04
C ALA A 379 -9.70 4.30 17.78
N THR A 380 -8.71 3.73 17.10
CA THR A 380 -8.01 4.31 15.94
C THR A 380 -8.96 4.85 14.87
N GLU A 381 -10.02 4.11 14.60
CA GLU A 381 -11.04 4.44 13.58
C GLU A 381 -11.93 5.64 13.94
N LEU A 382 -11.98 6.03 15.20
CA LEU A 382 -12.77 7.15 15.71
C LEU A 382 -11.98 8.46 15.83
N VAL A 383 -10.65 8.38 15.91
CA VAL A 383 -9.76 9.54 16.13
C VAL A 383 -10.01 10.64 15.11
N LEU A 384 -10.12 10.30 13.82
CA LEU A 384 -10.32 11.29 12.75
C LEU A 384 -11.63 12.08 12.94
N PHE A 385 -12.72 11.38 13.26
CA PHE A 385 -14.04 11.98 13.39
C PHE A 385 -14.14 12.84 14.66
N ASN A 386 -13.56 12.37 15.77
CA ASN A 386 -13.51 13.14 17.02
C ASN A 386 -12.57 14.34 16.92
N MET A 387 -11.50 14.26 16.12
CA MET A 387 -10.70 15.44 15.77
C MET A 387 -11.54 16.50 15.03
N PHE A 388 -12.44 16.08 14.13
CA PHE A 388 -13.29 17.02 13.40
C PHE A 388 -14.30 17.75 14.29
N ASP A 389 -14.72 17.17 15.42
CA ASP A 389 -15.65 17.84 16.35
C ASP A 389 -15.08 19.11 16.98
N ALA A 390 -13.76 19.20 17.07
CA ALA A 390 -13.07 20.41 17.50
C ALA A 390 -12.90 21.44 16.37
N LEU A 391 -13.34 21.14 15.14
CA LEU A 391 -13.27 22.01 13.97
C LEU A 391 -14.66 22.49 13.52
N PRO A 392 -14.76 23.71 12.96
CA PRO A 392 -15.93 24.12 12.20
C PRO A 392 -16.34 23.12 11.12
N PHE A 393 -17.66 22.96 10.93
CA PHE A 393 -18.25 22.07 9.92
C PHE A 393 -17.95 20.57 10.13
N SER A 394 -17.75 20.10 11.37
CA SER A 394 -17.46 18.69 11.72
C SER A 394 -18.29 17.67 10.92
N ILE A 395 -19.62 17.83 10.88
CA ILE A 395 -20.51 16.91 10.16
C ILE A 395 -20.16 16.83 8.67
N ILE A 396 -19.88 17.96 8.03
CA ILE A 396 -19.53 18.02 6.61
C ILE A 396 -18.17 17.32 6.38
N LEU A 397 -17.18 17.60 7.22
CA LEU A 397 -15.85 16.97 7.16
C LEU A 397 -15.97 15.44 7.31
N SER A 398 -16.75 14.99 8.28
CA SER A 398 -17.01 13.58 8.56
C SER A 398 -17.70 12.88 7.39
N VAL A 399 -18.73 13.50 6.80
CA VAL A 399 -19.41 12.96 5.60
C VAL A 399 -18.44 12.87 4.42
N ILE A 400 -17.63 13.89 4.17
CA ILE A 400 -16.62 13.88 3.10
C ILE A 400 -15.60 12.76 3.34
N ALA A 401 -15.13 12.58 4.58
CA ALA A 401 -14.20 11.51 4.93
C ALA A 401 -14.81 10.12 4.72
N ILE A 402 -16.06 9.88 5.13
CA ILE A 402 -16.76 8.61 4.89
C ILE A 402 -16.91 8.34 3.39
N LEU A 403 -17.30 9.34 2.60
CA LEU A 403 -17.40 9.22 1.14
C LEU A 403 -16.04 8.92 0.50
N LEU A 404 -14.97 9.57 0.98
CA LEU A 404 -13.61 9.33 0.52
C LEU A 404 -13.16 7.89 0.84
N ILE A 405 -13.40 7.41 2.06
CA ILE A 405 -13.07 6.04 2.47
C ILE A 405 -13.86 5.03 1.64
N ALA A 406 -15.18 5.22 1.48
CA ALA A 406 -16.03 4.34 0.69
C ALA A 406 -15.59 4.29 -0.79
N SER A 407 -15.26 5.45 -1.37
CA SER A 407 -14.78 5.53 -2.74
C SER A 407 -13.40 4.88 -2.90
N PHE A 408 -12.47 5.08 -1.96
CA PHE A 408 -11.19 4.37 -1.94
C PHE A 408 -11.36 2.85 -1.80
N PHE A 409 -12.29 2.40 -0.96
CA PHE A 409 -12.62 1.00 -0.80
C PHE A 409 -13.01 0.41 -2.17
N ILE A 410 -13.98 1.03 -2.85
CA ILE A 410 -14.47 0.57 -4.15
C ILE A 410 -13.34 0.54 -5.19
N THR A 411 -12.56 1.63 -5.32
CA THR A 411 -11.50 1.72 -6.33
C THR A 411 -10.38 0.73 -6.13
N SER A 412 -9.95 0.53 -4.88
CA SER A 412 -8.86 -0.38 -4.55
C SER A 412 -9.29 -1.83 -4.78
N ALA A 413 -10.51 -2.19 -4.33
CA ALA A 413 -11.07 -3.51 -4.51
C ALA A 413 -11.28 -3.87 -6.00
N ASP A 414 -11.75 -2.92 -6.81
CA ASP A 414 -11.94 -3.10 -8.26
C ASP A 414 -10.58 -3.30 -8.95
N SER A 415 -9.63 -2.40 -8.71
CA SER A 415 -8.29 -2.45 -9.32
C SER A 415 -7.54 -3.72 -8.93
N ALA A 416 -7.63 -4.13 -7.67
CA ALA A 416 -7.06 -5.38 -7.17
C ALA A 416 -7.71 -6.61 -7.83
N THR A 417 -9.04 -6.67 -7.89
CA THR A 417 -9.79 -7.74 -8.54
C THR A 417 -9.34 -7.95 -9.99
N PHE A 418 -9.12 -6.85 -10.70
CA PHE A 418 -8.63 -6.88 -12.06
C PHE A 418 -7.19 -7.42 -12.15
N VAL A 419 -6.27 -6.98 -11.28
CA VAL A 419 -4.89 -7.49 -11.26
C VAL A 419 -4.84 -8.98 -10.88
N LEU A 420 -5.59 -9.39 -9.87
CA LEU A 420 -5.74 -10.81 -9.50
C LEU A 420 -6.25 -11.63 -10.70
N GLY A 421 -7.27 -11.13 -11.39
CA GLY A 421 -7.80 -11.76 -12.59
C GLY A 421 -6.76 -11.90 -13.70
N MET A 422 -6.00 -10.85 -13.97
CA MET A 422 -4.91 -10.85 -14.96
C MET A 422 -3.81 -11.87 -14.63
N GLN A 423 -3.29 -11.85 -13.41
CA GLN A 423 -2.24 -12.78 -12.95
C GLN A 423 -2.73 -14.23 -13.04
N SER A 424 -4.00 -14.46 -12.71
CA SER A 424 -4.64 -15.78 -12.76
C SER A 424 -5.05 -16.24 -14.16
N THR A 425 -4.88 -15.41 -15.20
CA THR A 425 -5.25 -15.69 -16.60
C THR A 425 -4.10 -15.42 -17.57
N HIS A 426 -2.89 -15.82 -17.18
CA HIS A 426 -1.67 -15.73 -17.99
C HIS A 426 -1.34 -14.31 -18.47
N GLY A 427 -1.63 -13.29 -17.66
CA GLY A 427 -1.34 -11.90 -17.98
C GLY A 427 -2.39 -11.23 -18.88
N SER A 428 -3.59 -11.80 -19.01
CA SER A 428 -4.65 -11.25 -19.85
C SER A 428 -4.97 -9.79 -19.49
N LEU A 429 -4.98 -8.90 -20.49
CA LEU A 429 -5.38 -7.51 -20.32
C LEU A 429 -6.90 -7.35 -20.11
N THR A 430 -7.67 -8.40 -20.44
CA THR A 430 -9.13 -8.43 -20.31
C THR A 430 -9.53 -9.74 -19.60
N PRO A 431 -9.30 -9.84 -18.27
CA PRO A 431 -9.67 -11.03 -17.53
C PRO A 431 -11.18 -11.26 -17.58
N PRO A 432 -11.64 -12.52 -17.70
CA PRO A 432 -13.07 -12.85 -17.73
C PRO A 432 -13.83 -12.35 -16.49
N ASN A 433 -15.10 -11.97 -16.67
CA ASN A 433 -15.92 -11.42 -15.59
C ASN A 433 -16.17 -12.42 -14.45
N ASN A 434 -16.29 -13.71 -14.75
CA ASN A 434 -16.42 -14.75 -13.72
C ASN A 434 -15.17 -14.88 -12.84
N VAL A 435 -13.98 -14.71 -13.42
CA VAL A 435 -12.71 -14.71 -12.66
C VAL A 435 -12.66 -13.49 -11.74
N LYS A 436 -13.02 -12.31 -12.24
CA LYS A 436 -13.13 -11.08 -11.43
C LYS A 436 -14.14 -11.25 -10.29
N LEU A 437 -15.31 -11.81 -10.57
CA LEU A 437 -16.34 -12.07 -9.55
C LEU A 437 -15.79 -12.94 -8.41
N ILE A 438 -15.12 -14.04 -8.74
CA ILE A 438 -14.55 -14.95 -7.72
C ILE A 438 -13.48 -14.22 -6.90
N TRP A 439 -12.58 -13.47 -7.52
CA TRP A 439 -11.58 -12.69 -6.78
C TRP A 439 -12.20 -11.62 -5.88
N GLY A 440 -13.24 -10.94 -6.36
CA GLY A 440 -13.99 -9.96 -5.58
C GLY A 440 -14.64 -10.58 -4.33
N ILE A 441 -15.21 -11.77 -4.46
CA ILE A 441 -15.77 -12.52 -3.33
C ILE A 441 -14.65 -13.01 -2.40
N SER A 442 -13.55 -13.55 -2.94
CA SER A 442 -12.43 -14.06 -2.15
C SER A 442 -11.80 -12.98 -1.26
N GLN A 443 -11.51 -11.79 -1.79
CA GLN A 443 -10.93 -10.70 -0.99
C GLN A 443 -11.88 -10.23 0.13
N SER A 444 -13.17 -10.18 -0.16
CA SER A 444 -14.20 -9.76 0.80
C SER A 444 -14.42 -10.81 1.89
N ALA A 445 -14.36 -12.10 1.52
CA ALA A 445 -14.41 -13.21 2.46
C ALA A 445 -13.19 -13.22 3.41
N ILE A 446 -11.99 -12.92 2.90
CA ILE A 446 -10.80 -12.76 3.75
C ILE A 446 -11.00 -11.59 4.73
N ALA A 447 -11.47 -10.43 4.26
CA ALA A 447 -11.70 -9.27 5.12
C ALA A 447 -12.71 -9.57 6.25
N ILE A 448 -13.86 -10.18 5.90
CA ILE A 448 -14.89 -10.59 6.87
C ILE A 448 -14.32 -11.61 7.85
N LEU A 449 -13.57 -12.63 7.38
CA LEU A 449 -12.95 -13.62 8.24
C LEU A 449 -12.03 -12.97 9.27
N LEU A 450 -11.12 -12.10 8.84
CA LEU A 450 -10.12 -11.52 9.73
C LEU A 450 -10.78 -10.65 10.80
N LEU A 451 -11.83 -9.90 10.41
CA LEU A 451 -12.64 -9.14 11.38
C LEU A 451 -13.40 -10.04 12.35
N TYR A 452 -13.94 -11.16 11.87
CA TYR A 452 -14.66 -12.14 12.71
C TYR A 452 -13.75 -12.77 13.77
N VAL A 453 -12.52 -13.13 13.40
CA VAL A 453 -11.63 -13.91 14.27
C VAL A 453 -10.97 -13.02 15.34
N GLY A 454 -10.43 -11.86 14.97
CA GLY A 454 -9.64 -11.04 15.90
C GLY A 454 -9.53 -9.58 15.48
N GLY A 455 -10.50 -9.08 14.70
CA GLY A 455 -10.56 -7.66 14.34
C GLY A 455 -9.30 -7.15 13.64
N LEU A 456 -8.88 -5.95 14.04
CA LEU A 456 -7.71 -5.27 13.51
C LEU A 456 -6.41 -6.07 13.71
N GLN A 457 -6.28 -6.74 14.85
CA GLN A 457 -5.07 -7.50 15.18
C GLN A 457 -4.89 -8.71 14.25
N ALA A 458 -5.96 -9.46 13.98
CA ALA A 458 -5.91 -10.58 13.04
C ALA A 458 -5.58 -10.12 11.61
N ILE A 459 -6.07 -8.94 11.20
CA ILE A 459 -5.72 -8.29 9.94
C ILE A 459 -4.21 -8.02 9.86
N GLN A 460 -3.64 -7.40 10.90
CA GLN A 460 -2.22 -7.07 10.96
C GLN A 460 -1.32 -8.31 11.03
N ASN A 461 -1.73 -9.33 11.79
CA ASN A 461 -0.96 -10.57 11.92
C ASN A 461 -0.81 -11.31 10.61
N THR A 462 -1.94 -11.50 9.92
CA THR A 462 -1.96 -12.30 8.69
C THR A 462 -1.15 -11.64 7.60
N ILE A 463 -1.12 -10.29 7.55
CA ILE A 463 -0.36 -9.59 6.53
C ILE A 463 1.16 -9.69 6.73
N ILE A 464 1.62 -9.68 7.98
CA ILE A 464 3.03 -9.90 8.33
C ILE A 464 3.51 -11.28 7.85
N ILE A 465 2.69 -12.30 8.04
CA ILE A 465 2.99 -13.67 7.60
C ILE A 465 3.01 -13.78 6.08
N ALA A 466 1.99 -13.25 5.40
CA ALA A 466 1.86 -13.34 3.95
C ALA A 466 2.95 -12.57 3.19
N ALA A 467 3.48 -11.50 3.78
CA ALA A 467 4.50 -10.67 3.18
C ALA A 467 5.88 -11.35 3.09
N LEU A 468 6.25 -12.17 4.08
CA LEU A 468 7.62 -12.70 4.18
C LEU A 468 8.02 -13.53 2.95
N PRO A 469 7.24 -14.51 2.47
CA PRO A 469 7.61 -15.27 1.27
C PRO A 469 7.73 -14.39 0.03
N PHE A 470 6.83 -13.43 -0.14
CA PHE A 470 6.83 -12.55 -1.31
C PHE A 470 8.01 -11.57 -1.29
N SER A 471 8.49 -11.17 -0.12
CA SER A 471 9.68 -10.32 0.00
C SER A 471 10.92 -10.94 -0.66
N PHE A 472 11.10 -12.27 -0.56
CA PHE A 472 12.18 -12.98 -1.25
C PHE A 472 11.98 -12.98 -2.76
N VAL A 473 10.74 -13.12 -3.23
CA VAL A 473 10.42 -12.99 -4.66
C VAL A 473 10.83 -11.61 -5.16
N MET A 474 10.54 -10.55 -4.40
CA MET A 474 10.94 -9.19 -4.77
C MET A 474 12.46 -9.01 -4.87
N ILE A 475 13.24 -9.61 -3.97
CA ILE A 475 14.71 -9.62 -4.09
C ILE A 475 15.14 -10.29 -5.40
N LEU A 476 14.57 -11.46 -5.72
CA LEU A 476 14.86 -12.17 -6.97
C LEU A 476 14.47 -11.34 -8.20
N MET A 477 13.34 -10.65 -8.16
CA MET A 477 12.90 -9.72 -9.22
C MET A 477 13.93 -8.63 -9.44
N THR A 478 14.42 -8.04 -8.35
CA THR A 478 15.43 -6.98 -8.37
C THR A 478 16.75 -7.47 -8.97
N VAL A 479 17.26 -8.63 -8.55
CA VAL A 479 18.48 -9.23 -9.13
C VAL A 479 18.30 -9.50 -10.62
N SER A 480 17.14 -10.03 -11.01
CA SER A 480 16.80 -10.31 -12.40
C SER A 480 16.74 -9.04 -13.26
N LEU A 481 16.11 -7.99 -12.73
CA LEU A 481 16.05 -6.67 -13.34
C LEU A 481 17.45 -6.08 -13.55
N LEU A 482 18.32 -6.12 -12.55
CA LEU A 482 19.69 -5.58 -12.66
C LEU A 482 20.49 -6.30 -13.75
N LYS A 483 20.37 -7.63 -13.83
CA LYS A 483 20.97 -8.42 -14.92
C LYS A 483 20.43 -7.96 -16.28
N ALA A 484 19.11 -7.88 -16.42
CA ALA A 484 18.47 -7.53 -17.69
C ALA A 484 18.73 -6.08 -18.13
N LEU A 485 18.89 -5.14 -17.19
CA LEU A 485 19.28 -3.75 -17.47
C LEU A 485 20.72 -3.65 -17.97
N LYS A 486 21.64 -4.42 -17.37
CA LYS A 486 23.03 -4.51 -17.83
C LYS A 486 23.09 -5.01 -19.27
N ASP A 487 22.40 -6.12 -19.56
CA ASP A 487 22.37 -6.72 -20.90
C ASP A 487 21.75 -5.76 -21.93
N GLU A 488 20.68 -5.05 -21.56
CA GLU A 488 20.04 -4.06 -22.42
C GLU A 488 20.94 -2.86 -22.73
N LYS A 489 21.67 -2.37 -21.72
CA LYS A 489 22.62 -1.27 -21.93
C LYS A 489 23.72 -1.66 -22.92
N GLN A 490 24.29 -2.85 -22.77
CA GLN A 490 25.30 -3.37 -23.70
C GLN A 490 24.74 -3.53 -25.13
N LEU A 491 23.49 -3.97 -25.25
CA LEU A 491 22.81 -4.08 -26.54
C LEU A 491 22.64 -2.70 -27.20
N ILE A 492 22.25 -1.68 -26.45
CA ILE A 492 22.12 -0.30 -26.96
C ILE A 492 23.48 0.24 -27.42
N GLU A 493 24.53 0.06 -26.62
CA GLU A 493 25.89 0.51 -26.95
C GLU A 493 26.43 -0.18 -28.21
N SER A 494 26.22 -1.49 -28.35
CA SER A 494 26.64 -2.24 -29.55
C SER A 494 25.88 -1.81 -30.82
N ARG A 495 24.59 -1.45 -30.71
CA ARG A 495 23.80 -0.89 -31.82
C ARG A 495 24.28 0.50 -32.21
N ALA A 496 24.67 1.31 -31.24
CA ALA A 496 25.22 2.64 -31.49
C ALA A 496 26.59 2.56 -32.17
N ALA A 497 27.45 1.62 -31.77
CA ALA A 497 28.77 1.42 -32.38
C ALA A 497 28.73 0.86 -33.81
N ARG A 498 27.59 0.30 -34.24
CA ARG A 498 27.37 -0.22 -35.61
C ARG A 498 26.76 0.82 -36.56
N LYS A 499 26.31 1.97 -36.04
CA LYS A 499 25.81 3.10 -36.83
C LYS A 499 26.92 4.11 -36.97
#